data_AF-A0A2Z4UVJ2-F1
#
_entry.id   AF-A0A2Z4UVJ2-F1
#
_cell.length_a   1.000
_cell.length_b   1.000
_cell.length_c   1.000
_cell.angle_alpha   90.00
_cell.angle_beta   90.00
_cell.angle_gamma   90.00
#
_symmetry.space_group_name_H-M   'P 1'
#
loop_
_entity.id
_entity.type
_entity.pdbx_description
1 polymer ?
#
loop_
_entity_poly.entity_id
_entity_poly.type
_entity_poly.pdbx_seq_one_letter_code
_entity_poly.pdbx_strand_id
1 'polypeptide(L)'
;MASVLTGAGLALVPWMLVLAKTLPQRTEVSNWATAWIGLDVMLAAGLTGTGLLLRRQDPRVVPVAAATAALLVADAWFDVTTSAGGERALALLLAAGAELPLALACAAVAGRRT
;
A
#
# COMPACT_ATOMS: atom_id res chain seq x y z
N MET A 1 12.40 -10.53 19.13
CA MET A 1 11.74 -9.84 17.99
C MET A 1 10.70 -10.73 17.32
N ALA A 2 11.04 -11.92 16.82
CA ALA A 2 10.10 -12.80 16.12
C ALA A 2 8.81 -13.10 16.91
N SER A 3 8.92 -13.58 18.15
CA SER A 3 7.74 -13.87 19.00
C SER A 3 6.89 -12.63 19.29
N VAL A 4 7.50 -11.45 19.37
CA VAL A 4 6.79 -10.18 19.57
C VAL A 4 5.98 -9.83 18.30
N LEU A 5 6.60 -9.94 17.13
CA LEU A 5 5.92 -9.69 15.85
C LEU A 5 4.78 -10.70 15.61
N THR A 6 5.00 -11.97 15.89
CA THR A 6 3.96 -13.01 15.80
C THR A 6 2.83 -12.76 16.79
N GLY A 7 3.16 -12.42 18.04
CA GLY A 7 2.17 -12.07 19.06
C GLY A 7 1.34 -10.84 18.68
N ALA A 8 1.98 -9.79 18.16
CA ALA A 8 1.29 -8.60 17.66
C ALA A 8 0.35 -8.92 16.48
N GLY A 9 0.79 -9.76 15.53
CA GLY A 9 -0.06 -10.22 14.43
C GLY A 9 -1.28 -11.01 14.89
N LEU A 10 -1.11 -11.92 15.86
CA LEU A 10 -2.22 -12.66 16.45
C LEU A 10 -3.18 -11.74 17.22
N ALA A 11 -2.67 -10.71 17.90
CA ALA A 11 -3.48 -9.74 18.61
C ALA A 11 -4.36 -8.89 17.68
N LEU A 12 -4.02 -8.76 16.39
CA LEU A 12 -4.89 -8.10 15.41
C LEU A 12 -6.15 -8.91 15.08
N VAL A 13 -6.14 -10.23 15.25
CA VAL A 13 -7.30 -11.09 14.91
C VAL A 13 -8.54 -10.75 15.75
N PRO A 14 -8.45 -10.70 17.10
CA PRO A 14 -9.56 -10.22 17.92
C PRO A 14 -10.03 -8.81 17.54
N TRP A 15 -9.10 -7.90 17.24
CA TRP A 15 -9.43 -6.53 16.86
C TRP A 15 -10.22 -6.48 15.55
N MET A 16 -9.83 -7.25 14.53
CA MET A 16 -10.58 -7.35 13.27
C MET A 16 -12.02 -7.83 13.48
N LEU A 17 -12.27 -8.75 14.43
CA LEU A 17 -13.62 -9.19 14.78
C LEU A 17 -14.45 -8.07 15.44
N VAL A 18 -13.81 -7.23 16.26
CA VAL A 18 -14.46 -6.03 16.82
C VAL A 18 -14.81 -5.07 15.70
N LEU A 19 -13.86 -4.78 14.80
CA LEU A 19 -14.08 -3.91 13.65
C LEU A 19 -15.24 -4.39 12.77
N ALA A 20 -15.29 -5.67 12.43
CA ALA A 20 -16.36 -6.25 11.61
C ALA A 20 -17.77 -6.10 12.22
N LYS A 21 -17.88 -6.02 13.55
CA LYS A 21 -19.18 -5.88 14.26
C LYS A 21 -19.56 -4.43 14.55
N THR A 22 -18.58 -3.54 14.64
CA THR A 22 -18.78 -2.18 15.18
C THR A 22 -18.66 -1.09 14.13
N LEU A 23 -17.98 -1.33 13.01
CA LEU A 23 -17.84 -0.33 11.95
C LEU A 23 -19.16 -0.12 11.21
N PRO A 24 -19.62 1.14 11.06
CA PRO A 24 -20.76 1.46 10.22
C PRO A 24 -20.40 1.25 8.74
N GLN A 25 -21.40 0.88 7.94
CA GLN A 25 -21.22 0.68 6.48
C GLN A 25 -20.91 1.97 5.72
N ARG A 26 -21.29 3.13 6.27
CA ARG A 26 -20.99 4.45 5.73
C ARG A 26 -20.54 5.35 6.87
N THR A 27 -19.45 6.06 6.66
CA THR A 27 -18.97 7.08 7.59
C THR A 27 -18.48 8.28 6.79
N GLU A 28 -18.67 9.47 7.33
CA GLU A 28 -17.99 10.66 6.84
C GLU A 28 -16.58 10.69 7.43
N VAL A 29 -15.57 10.93 6.59
CA VAL A 29 -14.17 10.92 6.99
C VAL A 29 -13.64 12.35 6.96
N SER A 30 -13.20 12.85 8.12
CA SER A 30 -12.55 14.16 8.19
C SER A 30 -11.23 14.16 7.42
N ASN A 31 -10.92 15.27 6.74
CA ASN A 31 -9.69 15.44 5.95
C ASN A 31 -9.51 14.43 4.81
N TRP A 32 -10.61 13.97 4.20
CA TRP A 32 -10.61 12.99 3.11
C TRP A 32 -9.59 13.31 2.01
N ALA A 33 -9.60 14.53 1.47
CA ALA A 33 -8.66 14.94 0.42
C ALA A 33 -7.19 14.89 0.89
N THR A 34 -6.91 15.31 2.13
CA THR A 34 -5.56 15.28 2.69
C THR A 34 -5.06 13.85 2.86
N ALA A 35 -5.92 12.91 3.24
CA ALA A 35 -5.55 11.49 3.38
C ALA A 35 -5.10 10.90 2.04
N TRP A 36 -5.85 11.16 0.96
CA TRP A 36 -5.52 10.71 -0.39
C TRP A 36 -4.25 11.35 -0.93
N ILE A 37 -4.18 12.68 -0.91
CA ILE A 37 -2.98 13.41 -1.37
C ILE A 37 -1.75 12.98 -0.57
N GLY A 38 -1.90 12.72 0.73
CA GLY A 38 -0.83 12.22 1.58
C GLY A 38 -0.30 10.86 1.13
N LEU A 39 -1.19 9.91 0.81
CA LEU A 39 -0.82 8.60 0.27
C LEU A 39 -0.12 8.73 -1.09
N ASP A 40 -0.66 9.54 -2.00
CA ASP A 40 -0.07 9.81 -3.32
C ASP A 40 1.33 10.40 -3.21
N VAL A 41 1.55 11.33 -2.29
CA VAL A 41 2.87 11.93 -2.03
C VAL A 41 3.86 10.86 -1.56
N MET A 42 3.44 9.95 -0.67
CA MET A 42 4.29 8.85 -0.22
C MET A 42 4.63 7.89 -1.35
N LEU A 43 3.67 7.56 -2.21
CA LEU A 43 3.86 6.72 -3.40
C LEU A 43 4.82 7.38 -4.40
N ALA A 44 4.59 8.66 -4.73
CA ALA A 44 5.43 9.42 -5.65
C ALA A 44 6.87 9.50 -5.12
N ALA A 45 7.06 9.76 -3.83
CA ALA A 45 8.36 9.78 -3.19
C ALA A 45 9.02 8.38 -3.20
N GLY A 46 8.27 7.32 -2.90
CA GLY A 46 8.75 5.95 -2.89
C GLY A 46 9.19 5.46 -4.28
N LEU A 47 8.37 5.69 -5.31
CA LEU A 47 8.68 5.34 -6.70
C LEU A 47 9.88 6.13 -7.24
N THR A 48 9.89 7.44 -7.02
CA THR A 48 11.00 8.31 -7.45
C THR A 48 12.28 7.92 -6.71
N GLY A 49 12.22 7.73 -5.40
CA GLY A 49 13.33 7.30 -4.58
C GLY A 49 13.88 5.94 -5.01
N THR A 50 13.00 4.96 -5.25
CA THR A 50 13.37 3.64 -5.77
C THR A 50 14.09 3.76 -7.11
N GLY A 51 13.54 4.54 -8.06
CA GLY A 51 14.16 4.75 -9.37
C GLY A 51 15.53 5.45 -9.30
N LEU A 52 15.68 6.45 -8.43
CA LEU A 52 16.94 7.16 -8.23
C LEU A 52 18.01 6.28 -7.58
N LEU A 53 17.66 5.53 -6.54
CA LEU A 53 18.58 4.63 -5.85
C LEU A 53 19.00 3.47 -6.75
N LEU A 54 18.06 2.92 -7.54
CA LEU A 54 18.35 1.88 -8.51
C LEU A 54 19.36 2.36 -9.57
N ARG A 55 19.19 3.58 -10.09
CA ARG A 55 20.15 4.20 -11.03
C ARG A 55 21.53 4.43 -10.43
N ARG A 56 21.60 4.68 -9.12
CA ARG A 56 22.85 4.88 -8.38
C ARG A 56 23.49 3.59 -7.87
N GLN A 57 22.85 2.43 -8.10
CA GLN A 57 23.25 1.14 -7.53
C GLN A 57 23.40 1.20 -5.99
N ASP A 58 22.57 2.01 -5.33
CA ASP A 58 22.63 2.20 -3.88
C ASP A 58 21.89 1.06 -3.17
N PRO A 59 22.52 0.35 -2.20
CA PRO A 59 21.89 -0.75 -1.48
C PRO A 59 20.64 -0.35 -0.68
N ARG A 60 20.45 0.94 -0.39
CA ARG A 60 19.24 1.47 0.25
C ARG A 60 17.98 1.31 -0.62
N VAL A 61 18.14 0.98 -1.92
CA VAL A 61 17.00 0.68 -2.81
C VAL A 61 16.13 -0.46 -2.27
N VAL A 62 16.71 -1.44 -1.57
CA VAL A 62 15.98 -2.62 -1.08
C VAL A 62 14.85 -2.26 -0.11
N PRO A 63 15.11 -1.59 1.04
CA PRO A 63 14.05 -1.22 1.97
C PRO A 63 13.07 -0.19 1.39
N VAL A 64 13.54 0.74 0.54
CA VAL A 64 12.67 1.75 -0.10
C VAL A 64 11.71 1.10 -1.10
N ALA A 65 12.20 0.16 -1.91
CA ALA A 65 11.38 -0.58 -2.86
C ALA A 65 10.39 -1.51 -2.15
N ALA A 66 10.79 -2.16 -1.05
CA ALA A 66 9.89 -2.99 -0.24
C ALA A 66 8.74 -2.16 0.37
N ALA A 67 9.06 -0.99 0.93
CA ALA A 67 8.05 -0.08 1.48
C ALA A 67 7.11 0.46 0.38
N THR A 68 7.66 0.85 -0.77
CA THR A 68 6.88 1.33 -1.93
C THR A 68 5.94 0.25 -2.46
N ALA A 69 6.40 -1.00 -2.53
CA ALA A 69 5.55 -2.13 -2.93
C ALA A 69 4.37 -2.34 -1.97
N ALA A 70 4.61 -2.29 -0.66
CA ALA A 70 3.56 -2.43 0.34
C ALA A 70 2.54 -1.27 0.26
N LEU A 71 3.01 -0.03 0.03
CA LEU A 71 2.14 1.13 -0.17
C LEU A 71 1.26 0.98 -1.43
N LEU A 72 1.81 0.54 -2.56
CA LEU A 72 1.04 0.32 -3.80
C LEU A 72 -0.04 -0.76 -3.64
N VAL A 73 0.22 -1.81 -2.84
CA VAL A 73 -0.81 -2.81 -2.54
C VAL A 73 -1.91 -2.22 -1.65
N ALA A 74 -1.54 -1.39 -0.68
CA ALA A 74 -2.52 -0.70 0.17
C ALA A 74 -3.36 0.31 -0.62
N ASP A 75 -2.74 1.04 -1.53
CA ASP A 75 -3.37 1.98 -2.46
C ASP A 75 -4.43 1.29 -3.34
N ALA A 76 -4.04 0.21 -4.02
CA ALA A 76 -4.95 -0.62 -4.80
C ALA A 76 -6.12 -1.17 -4.00
N TRP A 77 -5.87 -1.57 -2.75
CA TRP A 77 -6.93 -1.99 -1.86
C TRP A 77 -7.89 -0.83 -1.55
N PHE A 78 -7.38 0.36 -1.23
CA PHE A 78 -8.21 1.53 -0.94
C PHE A 78 -8.99 2.03 -2.16
N ASP A 79 -8.37 2.18 -3.32
CA ASP A 79 -9.03 2.62 -4.55
C ASP A 79 -10.20 1.72 -4.92
N VAL A 80 -9.95 0.40 -4.88
CA VAL A 80 -11.01 -0.56 -5.13
C VAL A 80 -12.08 -0.43 -4.07
N THR A 81 -11.75 -0.55 -2.77
CA THR A 81 -12.77 -0.62 -1.70
C THR A 81 -13.56 0.66 -1.46
N THR A 82 -13.03 1.82 -1.86
CA THR A 82 -13.71 3.13 -1.70
C THR A 82 -14.44 3.59 -2.97
N SER A 83 -14.16 2.99 -4.13
CA SER A 83 -14.89 3.26 -5.37
C SER A 83 -16.35 2.77 -5.32
N ALA A 84 -17.24 3.50 -5.98
CA ALA A 84 -18.66 3.18 -6.08
C ALA A 84 -19.20 3.35 -7.50
N GLY A 85 -20.25 2.57 -7.84
CA GLY A 85 -20.93 2.69 -9.13
C GLY A 85 -20.00 2.51 -10.33
N GLY A 86 -20.04 3.46 -11.28
CA GLY A 86 -19.27 3.41 -12.53
C GLY A 86 -17.74 3.50 -12.36
N GLU A 87 -17.26 4.06 -11.25
CA GLU A 87 -15.82 4.24 -10.99
C GLU A 87 -15.13 2.92 -10.60
N ARG A 88 -15.90 1.92 -10.13
CA ARG A 88 -15.36 0.64 -9.69
C ARG A 88 -14.62 -0.11 -10.80
N ALA A 89 -15.11 -0.03 -12.03
CA ALA A 89 -14.47 -0.68 -13.17
C ALA A 89 -13.11 -0.03 -13.47
N LEU A 90 -13.03 1.30 -13.39
CA LEU A 90 -11.78 2.03 -13.56
C LEU A 90 -10.79 1.74 -12.43
N ALA A 91 -11.25 1.75 -11.18
CA ALA A 91 -10.42 1.41 -10.02
C ALA A 91 -9.84 0.00 -10.13
N LEU A 92 -10.63 -1.00 -10.54
CA LEU A 92 -10.13 -2.35 -10.79
C LEU A 92 -9.12 -2.41 -11.94
N LEU A 93 -9.33 -1.63 -13.00
CA LEU A 93 -8.42 -1.56 -14.14
C LEU A 93 -7.09 -0.93 -13.74
N LEU A 94 -7.10 0.15 -12.95
CA LEU A 94 -5.88 0.80 -12.45
C LEU A 94 -5.14 -0.08 -11.44
N ALA A 95 -5.86 -0.69 -10.50
CA ALA A 95 -5.29 -1.65 -9.57
C ALA A 95 -4.57 -2.80 -10.29
N ALA A 96 -5.24 -3.44 -11.25
CA ALA A 96 -4.67 -4.56 -12.00
C ALA A 96 -3.61 -4.15 -13.04
N GLY A 97 -3.77 -2.98 -13.65
CA GLY A 97 -2.97 -2.52 -14.79
C GLY A 97 -1.79 -1.62 -14.44
N ALA A 98 -1.82 -0.95 -13.29
CA ALA A 98 -0.80 0.01 -12.86
C ALA A 98 -0.26 -0.30 -11.46
N GLU A 99 -1.10 -0.24 -10.42
CA GLU A 99 -0.63 -0.29 -9.02
C GLU A 99 0.00 -1.63 -8.67
N LEU A 100 -0.69 -2.76 -8.90
CA LEU A 100 -0.16 -4.08 -8.60
C LEU A 100 1.06 -4.44 -9.47
N PRO A 101 1.09 -4.15 -10.78
CA PRO A 101 2.30 -4.31 -11.58
C PRO A 101 3.50 -3.51 -11.06
N LEU A 102 3.29 -2.25 -10.65
CA LEU A 102 4.35 -1.43 -10.04
C LEU A 102 4.77 -1.99 -8.68
N ALA A 103 3.84 -2.51 -7.89
CA ALA A 103 4.14 -3.15 -6.61
C ALA A 103 5.03 -4.38 -6.81
N LEU A 104 4.70 -5.22 -7.79
CA LEU A 104 5.49 -6.39 -8.17
C LEU A 104 6.89 -5.98 -8.67
N ALA A 105 6.99 -4.92 -9.47
CA ALA A 105 8.28 -4.40 -9.93
C ALA A 105 9.15 -3.95 -8.74
N CYS A 106 8.57 -3.20 -7.79
CA CYS A 106 9.27 -2.76 -6.59
C CYS A 106 9.66 -3.94 -5.69
N ALA A 107 8.78 -4.91 -5.48
CA ALA A 107 9.07 -6.13 -4.73
C ALA A 107 10.18 -6.95 -5.40
N ALA A 108 10.17 -7.05 -6.74
CA ALA A 108 11.22 -7.70 -7.50
C ALA A 108 12.57 -6.99 -7.37
N VAL A 109 12.60 -5.66 -7.26
CA VAL A 109 13.82 -4.89 -6.95
C VAL A 109 14.30 -5.17 -5.52
N ALA A 110 13.38 -5.18 -4.55
CA ALA A 110 13.72 -5.48 -3.15
C ALA A 110 14.25 -6.90 -2.95
N GLY A 111 13.78 -7.86 -3.75
CA GLY A 111 14.20 -9.26 -3.69
C GLY A 111 15.51 -9.59 -4.41
N ARG A 112 16.10 -8.64 -5.15
CA ARG A 112 17.39 -8.89 -5.83
C ARG A 112 18.49 -8.97 -4.78
N ARG A 113 19.19 -10.10 -4.71
CA ARG A 113 20.43 -10.20 -3.95
C ARG A 113 21.49 -9.37 -4.69
N THR A 114 21.88 -8.24 -4.11
CA THR A 114 23.05 -7.45 -4.52
C THR A 114 24.34 -8.18 -4.16
#